data_AF-M0MMX4-F1
#
_entry.id   AF-M0MMX4-F1
#
_cell.length_a   1.000
_cell.length_b   1.000
_cell.length_c   1.000
_cell.angle_alpha   90.00
_cell.angle_beta   90.00
_cell.angle_gamma   90.00
#
_symmetry.space_group_name_H-M   'P 1'
#
loop_
_entity.id
_entity.type
_entity.pdbx_description
1 polymer ?
#
loop_
_entity_poly.entity_id
_entity_poly.type
_entity_poly.pdbx_seq_one_letter_code
_entity_poly.pdbx_strand_id
1 'polypeptide(L)'
;MSETLAVHLNRDRLHSIEAPDSFETADSFVIEIENHGEAAHAHLRLNNGLAEVASLPSGNHYIRTGAVSRVPVSVHDTGPVRGTLTVATAYGSETHDIAVSVEPTAGKQTVEIDESLIQGSNRSRTTTRSSNTTSTTSTGSSSGRSASRRASSQPSSSHHSSRRSSVGQSSGLDTPVLLGGTALVILLGVGLLFLEGIAMFVGALAVLGGLVVAGYLLLY
;
A
#
# COMPACT_ATOMS: atom_id res chain seq x y z
N MET A 1 -28.69 2.65 -6.62
CA MET A 1 -27.73 3.56 -5.96
C MET A 1 -26.76 2.67 -5.23
N SER A 2 -25.45 2.93 -5.33
CA SER A 2 -24.44 2.19 -4.56
C SER A 2 -24.54 2.58 -3.09
N GLU A 3 -24.48 1.59 -2.20
CA GLU A 3 -24.49 1.80 -0.76
C GLU A 3 -23.22 2.55 -0.33
N THR A 4 -23.31 3.31 0.77
CA THR A 4 -22.22 4.18 1.22
C THR A 4 -21.89 3.95 2.69
N LEU A 5 -20.62 3.64 2.95
CA LEU A 5 -20.04 3.53 4.28
C LEU A 5 -19.41 4.87 4.65
N ALA A 6 -19.98 5.55 5.64
CA ALA A 6 -19.46 6.81 6.15
C ALA A 6 -18.29 6.57 7.13
N VAL A 7 -17.19 7.30 6.91
CA VAL A 7 -16.01 7.33 7.77
C VAL A 7 -15.65 8.78 8.02
N HIS A 8 -15.58 9.17 9.29
CA HIS A 8 -15.19 10.52 9.66
C HIS A 8 -13.77 10.52 10.22
N LEU A 9 -12.95 11.44 9.72
CA LEU A 9 -11.59 11.67 10.21
C LEU A 9 -11.52 12.98 10.96
N ASN A 10 -10.70 13.02 12.00
CA ASN A 10 -10.42 14.22 12.79
C ASN A 10 -11.67 14.90 13.39
N ARG A 11 -12.76 14.15 13.60
CA ARG A 11 -14.02 14.69 14.12
C ARG A 11 -13.99 14.94 15.63
N ASP A 12 -13.46 13.99 16.38
CA ASP A 12 -13.35 14.09 17.84
C ASP A 12 -12.00 14.67 18.28
N ARG A 13 -10.89 14.14 17.71
CA ARG A 13 -9.53 14.57 18.01
C ARG A 13 -8.64 14.45 16.78
N LEU A 14 -7.46 15.06 16.83
CA LEU A 14 -6.46 14.90 15.76
C LEU A 14 -6.18 13.41 15.51
N HIS A 15 -6.25 13.03 14.24
CA HIS A 15 -6.11 11.69 13.68
C HIS A 15 -7.19 10.68 14.06
N SER A 16 -8.24 11.07 14.79
CA SER A 16 -9.31 10.14 15.15
C SER A 16 -10.01 9.58 13.91
N ILE A 17 -10.46 8.33 14.04
CA ILE A 17 -11.32 7.66 13.08
C ILE A 17 -12.64 7.38 13.80
N GLU A 18 -13.75 7.81 13.20
CA GLU A 18 -15.09 7.47 13.64
C GLU A 18 -15.81 6.79 12.47
N ALA A 19 -16.20 5.53 12.66
CA ALA A 19 -16.87 4.72 11.67
C ALA A 19 -17.75 3.68 12.39
N PRO A 20 -18.79 3.14 11.74
CA PRO A 20 -19.58 2.08 12.34
C PRO A 20 -18.75 0.81 12.56
N ASP A 21 -19.13 -0.02 13.53
CA ASP A 21 -18.45 -1.29 13.82
C ASP A 21 -18.75 -2.36 12.76
N SER A 22 -19.90 -2.24 12.08
CA SER A 22 -20.32 -3.18 11.03
C SER A 22 -21.01 -2.48 9.87
N PHE A 23 -20.87 -3.06 8.68
CA PHE A 23 -21.49 -2.59 7.45
C PHE A 23 -21.97 -3.80 6.62
N GLU A 24 -23.22 -3.74 6.16
CA GLU A 24 -23.83 -4.77 5.33
C GLU A 24 -24.08 -4.18 3.94
N THR A 25 -23.79 -4.95 2.89
CA THR A 25 -23.99 -4.53 1.50
C THR A 25 -24.38 -5.71 0.63
N ALA A 26 -25.08 -5.45 -0.46
CA ALA A 26 -25.43 -6.49 -1.45
C ALA A 26 -24.53 -6.49 -2.71
N ASP A 27 -23.63 -5.52 -2.83
CA ASP A 27 -22.72 -5.36 -3.97
C ASP A 27 -21.53 -4.45 -3.59
N SER A 28 -20.77 -4.09 -4.61
CA SER A 28 -19.90 -2.93 -4.67
C SER A 28 -20.54 -1.70 -4.03
N PHE A 29 -19.75 -1.04 -3.18
CA PHE A 29 -20.18 0.08 -2.36
C PHE A 29 -19.11 1.18 -2.38
N VAL A 30 -19.42 2.32 -1.78
CA VAL A 30 -18.50 3.47 -1.70
C VAL A 30 -18.15 3.73 -0.24
N ILE A 31 -16.86 3.92 0.04
CA ILE A 31 -16.40 4.46 1.32
C ILE A 31 -16.35 5.97 1.16
N GLU A 32 -17.18 6.70 1.91
CA GLU A 32 -17.16 8.16 1.95
C GLU A 32 -16.39 8.62 3.18
N ILE A 33 -15.20 9.18 2.95
CA ILE A 33 -14.29 9.66 3.97
C ILE A 33 -14.44 11.18 4.07
N GLU A 34 -14.99 11.66 5.17
CA GLU A 34 -15.13 13.08 5.46
C GLU A 34 -14.09 13.52 6.50
N ASN A 35 -13.25 14.49 6.13
CA ASN A 35 -12.24 15.02 7.03
C ASN A 35 -12.71 16.33 7.69
N HIS A 36 -12.87 16.31 9.01
CA HIS A 36 -13.34 17.45 9.80
C HIS A 36 -12.21 18.35 10.33
N GLY A 37 -10.95 17.96 10.14
CA GLY A 37 -9.78 18.66 10.69
C GLY A 37 -8.63 18.76 9.70
N GLU A 38 -7.39 18.70 10.21
CA GLU A 38 -6.17 18.81 9.40
C GLU A 38 -6.10 17.77 8.28
N ALA A 39 -5.39 18.10 7.21
CA ALA A 39 -5.18 17.16 6.10
C ALA A 39 -4.57 15.85 6.60
N ALA A 40 -5.09 14.72 6.11
CA ALA A 40 -4.74 13.39 6.63
C ALA A 40 -4.53 12.38 5.50
N HIS A 41 -3.68 11.39 5.78
CA HIS A 41 -3.60 10.17 5.00
C HIS A 41 -4.45 9.08 5.66
N ALA A 42 -5.32 8.47 4.88
CA ALA A 42 -6.10 7.30 5.28
C ALA A 42 -5.60 6.08 4.50
N HIS A 43 -5.22 5.05 5.24
CA HIS A 43 -4.87 3.75 4.71
C HIS A 43 -6.08 2.82 4.83
N LEU A 44 -6.53 2.31 3.68
CA LEU A 44 -7.64 1.38 3.58
C LEU A 44 -7.10 0.00 3.20
N ARG A 45 -7.57 -1.02 3.90
CA ARG A 45 -7.19 -2.41 3.62
C ARG A 45 -8.38 -3.32 3.76
N LEU A 46 -8.61 -4.16 2.76
CA LEU A 46 -9.52 -5.30 2.88
C LEU A 46 -8.76 -6.47 3.48
N ASN A 47 -9.39 -7.17 4.40
CA ASN A 47 -8.84 -8.36 5.05
C ASN A 47 -9.84 -9.52 5.01
N ASN A 48 -9.33 -10.72 5.26
CA ASN A 48 -10.11 -11.96 5.32
C ASN A 48 -10.86 -12.20 3.99
N GLY A 49 -12.08 -12.75 4.03
CA GLY A 49 -12.85 -13.06 2.82
C GLY A 49 -13.12 -11.84 1.93
N LEU A 50 -13.17 -10.63 2.50
CA LEU A 50 -13.36 -9.40 1.71
C LEU A 50 -12.16 -9.12 0.79
N ALA A 51 -10.94 -9.49 1.19
CA ALA A 51 -9.74 -9.31 0.37
C ALA A 51 -9.70 -10.26 -0.84
N GLU A 52 -10.43 -11.37 -0.77
CA GLU A 52 -10.49 -12.37 -1.84
C GLU A 52 -11.50 -11.98 -2.93
N VAL A 53 -12.62 -11.38 -2.54
CA VAL A 53 -13.73 -11.10 -3.46
C VAL A 53 -13.86 -9.64 -3.88
N ALA A 54 -13.12 -8.72 -3.25
CA ALA A 54 -13.23 -7.30 -3.53
C ALA A 54 -11.88 -6.60 -3.71
N SER A 55 -11.91 -5.43 -4.36
CA SER A 55 -10.71 -4.63 -4.65
C SER A 55 -10.96 -3.14 -4.45
N LEU A 56 -9.93 -2.41 -4.01
CA LEU A 56 -9.90 -0.95 -4.01
C LEU A 56 -8.98 -0.41 -5.12
N PRO A 57 -9.23 0.79 -5.66
CA PRO A 57 -8.34 1.45 -6.61
C PRO A 57 -6.96 1.79 -6.03
N SER A 58 -6.92 2.19 -4.76
CA SER A 58 -5.72 2.52 -4.00
C SER A 58 -5.97 2.18 -2.54
N GLY A 59 -4.93 1.79 -1.81
CA GLY A 59 -4.99 1.59 -0.36
C GLY A 59 -4.56 2.81 0.45
N ASN A 60 -4.05 3.88 -0.19
CA ASN A 60 -3.65 5.12 0.50
C ASN A 60 -4.34 6.31 -0.16
N HIS A 61 -5.02 7.11 0.65
CA HIS A 61 -5.76 8.28 0.22
C HIS A 61 -5.30 9.50 1.00
N TYR A 62 -5.00 10.59 0.29
CA TYR A 62 -4.76 11.89 0.90
C TYR A 62 -6.06 12.71 0.85
N ILE A 63 -6.55 13.13 2.01
CA ILE A 63 -7.77 13.90 2.15
C ILE A 63 -7.41 15.28 2.70
N ARG A 64 -7.75 16.33 1.94
CA ARG A 64 -7.53 17.72 2.36
C ARG A 64 -8.40 18.09 3.57
N THR A 65 -8.05 19.17 4.24
CA THR A 65 -8.84 19.79 5.30
C THR A 65 -10.27 20.07 4.81
N GLY A 66 -11.28 19.61 5.56
CA GLY A 66 -12.70 19.84 5.24
C GLY A 66 -13.20 19.13 3.98
N ALA A 67 -12.42 18.22 3.39
CA ALA A 67 -12.78 17.57 2.13
C ALA A 67 -13.46 16.21 2.35
N VAL A 68 -14.29 15.85 1.39
CA VAL A 68 -14.89 14.52 1.26
C VAL A 68 -14.19 13.76 0.14
N SER A 69 -13.76 12.53 0.42
CA SER A 69 -13.17 11.60 -0.55
C SER A 69 -14.06 10.37 -0.69
N ARG A 70 -14.35 9.98 -1.93
CA ARG A 70 -15.15 8.78 -2.24
C ARG A 70 -14.24 7.71 -2.83
N VAL A 71 -14.16 6.58 -2.14
CA VAL A 71 -13.36 5.43 -2.57
C VAL A 71 -14.30 4.30 -2.96
N PRO A 72 -14.43 3.97 -4.26
CA PRO A 72 -15.25 2.83 -4.67
C PRO A 72 -14.58 1.52 -4.28
N VAL A 73 -15.36 0.58 -3.74
CA VAL A 73 -14.95 -0.80 -3.51
C VAL A 73 -15.71 -1.66 -4.52
N SER A 74 -14.96 -2.33 -5.41
CA SER A 74 -15.55 -3.23 -6.40
C SER A 74 -15.58 -4.65 -5.83
N VAL A 75 -16.76 -5.25 -5.77
CA VAL A 75 -16.97 -6.65 -5.39
C VAL A 75 -17.14 -7.47 -6.66
N HIS A 76 -16.32 -8.50 -6.83
CA HIS A 76 -16.25 -9.32 -8.05
C HIS A 76 -16.98 -10.65 -7.92
N ASP A 77 -16.95 -11.27 -6.74
CA ASP A 77 -17.72 -12.46 -6.42
C ASP A 77 -18.91 -12.06 -5.54
N THR A 78 -20.08 -12.57 -5.90
CA THR A 78 -21.35 -12.24 -5.24
C THR A 78 -21.81 -13.32 -4.27
N GLY A 79 -20.99 -14.34 -3.98
CA GLY A 79 -21.26 -15.25 -2.86
C GLY A 79 -21.36 -14.52 -1.51
N PRO A 80 -22.12 -15.06 -0.54
CA PRO A 80 -22.16 -14.49 0.80
C PRO A 80 -20.77 -14.56 1.43
N VAL A 81 -20.19 -13.40 1.75
CA VAL A 81 -18.84 -13.30 2.32
C VAL A 81 -18.82 -12.40 3.53
N ARG A 82 -17.92 -12.70 4.46
CA ARG A 82 -17.60 -11.83 5.59
C ARG A 82 -16.11 -11.51 5.60
N GLY A 83 -15.79 -10.27 5.91
CA GLY A 83 -14.42 -9.84 6.11
C GLY A 83 -14.35 -8.54 6.89
N THR A 84 -13.20 -7.88 6.79
CA THR A 84 -12.92 -6.67 7.58
C THR A 84 -12.32 -5.61 6.68
N LEU A 85 -12.86 -4.38 6.77
CA LEU A 85 -12.23 -3.18 6.24
C LEU A 85 -11.49 -2.50 7.38
N THR A 86 -10.16 -2.46 7.29
CA THR A 86 -9.34 -1.67 8.20
C THR A 86 -9.15 -0.27 7.64
N VAL A 87 -9.42 0.73 8.46
CA VAL A 87 -9.10 2.14 8.23
C VAL A 87 -8.00 2.52 9.21
N ALA A 88 -6.88 3.06 8.72
CA ALA A 88 -5.79 3.51 9.56
C ALA A 88 -5.32 4.93 9.18
N THR A 89 -5.00 5.74 10.19
CA THR A 89 -4.48 7.12 10.04
C THR A 89 -3.22 7.28 10.90
N ALA A 90 -2.57 8.45 10.83
CA ALA A 90 -1.37 8.77 11.62
C ALA A 90 -0.28 7.68 11.55
N TYR A 91 0.03 7.20 10.35
CA TYR A 91 1.01 6.13 10.13
C TYR A 91 0.65 4.80 10.83
N GLY A 92 -0.64 4.57 11.11
CA GLY A 92 -1.13 3.35 11.74
C GLY A 92 -1.23 3.41 13.26
N SER A 93 -0.92 4.54 13.90
CA SER A 93 -1.13 4.68 15.35
C SER A 93 -2.60 4.71 15.74
N GLU A 94 -3.48 5.06 14.79
CA GLU A 94 -4.93 5.06 14.93
C GLU A 94 -5.48 4.11 13.87
N THR A 95 -6.26 3.11 14.32
CA THR A 95 -6.84 2.08 13.45
C THR A 95 -8.25 1.78 13.91
N HIS A 96 -9.16 1.58 12.95
CA HIS A 96 -10.52 1.11 13.19
C HIS A 96 -10.85 -0.01 12.22
N ASP A 97 -11.37 -1.12 12.75
CA ASP A 97 -11.73 -2.31 11.99
C ASP A 97 -13.26 -2.41 11.87
N ILE A 98 -13.75 -2.45 10.63
CA ILE A 98 -15.18 -2.49 10.31
C ILE A 98 -15.50 -3.89 9.79
N ALA A 99 -16.42 -4.59 10.45
CA ALA A 99 -16.92 -5.87 9.97
C ALA A 99 -17.81 -5.66 8.75
N VAL A 100 -17.45 -6.24 7.60
CA VAL A 100 -18.22 -6.11 6.36
C VAL A 100 -18.85 -7.45 6.00
N SER A 101 -20.16 -7.46 5.81
CA SER A 101 -20.91 -8.59 5.27
C SER A 101 -21.42 -8.24 3.89
N VAL A 102 -21.08 -9.06 2.89
CA VAL A 102 -21.66 -8.94 1.54
C VAL A 102 -22.68 -10.05 1.39
N GLU A 103 -23.96 -9.69 1.29
CA GLU A 103 -25.06 -10.65 1.10
C GLU A 103 -25.77 -10.37 -0.23
N PRO A 104 -25.64 -11.24 -1.25
CA PRO A 104 -26.29 -11.02 -2.53
C PRO A 104 -27.80 -10.96 -2.37
N THR A 105 -28.42 -9.90 -2.90
CA THR A 105 -29.88 -9.84 -3.03
C THR A 105 -30.33 -10.99 -3.95
N ALA A 106 -31.25 -11.83 -3.46
CA ALA A 106 -31.84 -12.91 -4.23
C ALA A 106 -32.38 -12.37 -5.57
N GLY A 107 -31.71 -12.70 -6.68
CA GLY A 107 -32.12 -12.25 -8.02
C GLY A 107 -30.99 -11.81 -8.96
N LYS A 108 -29.74 -11.63 -8.49
CA LYS A 108 -28.58 -11.45 -9.38
C LYS A 108 -28.15 -12.80 -9.94
N GLN A 109 -28.87 -13.27 -10.97
CA GLN A 109 -28.53 -14.50 -11.65
C GLN A 109 -27.20 -14.30 -12.39
N THR A 110 -26.19 -15.11 -12.03
CA THR A 110 -25.02 -15.34 -12.88
C THR A 110 -25.52 -15.75 -14.25
N VAL A 111 -25.37 -14.87 -15.24
CA VAL A 111 -25.68 -15.21 -16.63
C VAL A 111 -24.63 -16.21 -17.07
N GLU A 112 -25.00 -17.48 -17.08
CA GLU A 112 -24.20 -18.55 -17.65
C GLU A 112 -24.11 -18.31 -19.16
N ILE A 113 -22.95 -17.86 -19.65
CA ILE A 113 -22.73 -17.63 -21.07
C ILE A 113 -22.51 -19.01 -21.71
N ASP A 114 -23.53 -19.49 -22.41
CA ASP A 114 -23.47 -20.72 -23.20
C ASP A 114 -22.39 -20.59 -24.29
N GLU A 115 -21.42 -21.51 -24.28
CA GLU A 115 -20.31 -21.62 -25.22
C GLU A 115 -20.74 -21.79 -26.70
N SER A 116 -22.01 -22.14 -26.94
CA SER A 116 -22.62 -22.15 -28.29
C SER A 116 -22.78 -20.76 -28.91
N LEU A 117 -22.84 -19.68 -28.10
CA LEU A 117 -22.93 -18.29 -28.59
C LEU A 117 -21.62 -17.80 -29.25
N ILE A 118 -20.50 -18.49 -29.04
CA ILE A 118 -19.18 -18.12 -29.58
C ILE A 118 -19.02 -18.60 -31.04
N GLN A 119 -19.86 -19.53 -31.52
CA GLN A 119 -19.69 -20.19 -32.82
C GLN A 119 -20.46 -19.56 -33.99
N GLY A 120 -21.13 -18.42 -33.80
CA GLY A 120 -22.01 -17.81 -34.81
C GLY A 120 -21.34 -16.96 -35.91
N SER A 121 -20.09 -16.52 -35.77
CA SER A 121 -19.57 -15.40 -36.60
C SER A 121 -18.59 -15.79 -37.71
N ASN A 122 -18.32 -17.08 -37.97
CA ASN A 122 -17.35 -17.48 -39.01
C ASN A 122 -17.93 -18.31 -40.17
N ARG A 123 -19.18 -18.06 -40.56
CA ARG A 123 -19.76 -18.67 -41.76
C ARG A 123 -20.23 -17.62 -42.76
N SER A 124 -19.30 -17.05 -43.53
CA SER A 124 -19.53 -16.59 -44.91
C SER A 124 -18.25 -16.09 -45.60
N ARG A 125 -17.44 -17.04 -46.11
CA ARG A 125 -16.83 -16.94 -47.46
C ARG A 125 -16.20 -18.27 -47.87
N THR A 126 -17.01 -19.16 -48.40
CA THR A 126 -16.55 -20.26 -49.25
C THR A 126 -16.92 -19.94 -50.69
N THR A 127 -15.91 -19.62 -51.51
CA THR A 127 -15.97 -19.89 -52.95
C THR A 127 -14.64 -20.49 -53.38
N THR A 128 -14.71 -21.79 -53.58
CA THR A 128 -13.73 -22.74 -54.08
C THR A 128 -13.32 -22.41 -55.52
N ARG A 129 -12.01 -22.43 -55.84
CA ARG A 129 -11.54 -22.93 -57.15
C ARG A 129 -10.07 -23.38 -57.07
N SER A 130 -9.89 -24.69 -57.16
CA SER A 130 -8.62 -25.37 -57.41
C SER A 130 -8.30 -25.33 -58.90
N SER A 131 -7.04 -25.07 -59.28
CA SER A 131 -6.31 -25.81 -60.34
C SER A 131 -4.95 -25.19 -60.68
N ASN A 132 -3.89 -25.96 -60.39
CA ASN A 132 -2.80 -26.37 -61.29
C ASN A 132 -1.65 -25.44 -61.77
N THR A 133 -0.45 -26.04 -61.72
CA THR A 133 0.68 -25.99 -62.70
C THR A 133 1.91 -25.11 -62.40
N THR A 134 2.97 -25.80 -61.97
CA THR A 134 4.35 -25.86 -62.49
C THR A 134 4.98 -24.67 -63.26
N SER A 135 6.28 -24.51 -62.97
CA SER A 135 7.44 -24.12 -63.83
C SER A 135 8.08 -22.72 -63.74
N THR A 136 9.42 -22.79 -63.59
CA THR A 136 10.51 -22.00 -64.21
C THR A 136 11.01 -20.68 -63.62
N THR A 137 12.16 -20.79 -62.94
CA THR A 137 13.45 -20.12 -63.20
C THR A 137 13.51 -18.94 -64.18
N SER A 138 14.00 -17.78 -63.73
CA SER A 138 15.02 -16.95 -64.40
C SER A 138 15.45 -15.80 -63.45
N THR A 139 16.70 -15.73 -62.99
CA THR A 139 17.85 -14.97 -63.56
C THR A 139 17.55 -13.50 -63.87
N GLY A 140 18.19 -12.58 -63.14
CA GLY A 140 18.12 -11.14 -63.39
C GLY A 140 18.93 -10.31 -62.39
N SER A 141 20.23 -10.25 -62.65
CA SER A 141 21.29 -9.46 -61.99
C SER A 141 21.10 -7.93 -62.06
N SER A 142 21.84 -7.23 -61.18
CA SER A 142 22.36 -5.84 -61.22
C SER A 142 21.84 -4.99 -60.04
N SER A 143 22.58 -4.10 -59.39
CA SER A 143 23.99 -3.68 -59.48
C SER A 143 24.25 -2.67 -58.35
N GLY A 144 25.52 -2.58 -57.91
CA GLY A 144 26.11 -1.37 -57.31
C GLY A 144 26.10 -1.33 -55.77
N ARG A 145 27.19 -1.67 -55.07
CA ARG A 145 28.48 -0.94 -54.91
C ARG A 145 28.33 0.41 -54.20
N SER A 146 28.92 0.48 -53.00
CA SER A 146 29.94 1.46 -52.52
C SER A 146 29.77 1.58 -50.99
N ALA A 147 30.54 0.87 -50.17
CA ALA A 147 31.92 1.19 -49.77
C ALA A 147 32.06 2.61 -49.21
N SER A 148 32.48 2.72 -47.93
CA SER A 148 33.68 3.45 -47.51
C SER A 148 33.58 4.14 -46.14
N ARG A 149 34.36 3.60 -45.17
CA ARG A 149 35.25 4.32 -44.22
C ARG A 149 34.52 5.14 -43.12
N ARG A 150 35.01 5.37 -41.90
CA ARG A 150 36.37 5.38 -41.31
C ARG A 150 36.16 5.51 -39.78
N ALA A 151 36.66 4.59 -38.97
CA ALA A 151 37.74 4.80 -37.99
C ALA A 151 38.12 6.24 -37.60
N SER A 152 37.99 6.58 -36.30
CA SER A 152 38.81 7.51 -35.52
C SER A 152 38.35 7.46 -34.04
N SER A 153 39.01 6.70 -33.16
CA SER A 153 40.16 7.11 -32.31
C SER A 153 39.77 7.82 -31.00
N GLN A 154 39.95 7.10 -29.88
CA GLN A 154 40.30 7.58 -28.52
C GLN A 154 41.47 8.61 -28.56
N PRO A 155 41.72 9.49 -27.55
CA PRO A 155 42.08 9.07 -26.17
C PRO A 155 41.88 10.04 -24.96
N SER A 156 41.97 9.44 -23.75
CA SER A 156 42.53 9.89 -22.44
C SER A 156 42.51 11.34 -21.90
N SER A 157 42.11 11.50 -20.63
CA SER A 157 42.76 12.29 -19.53
C SER A 157 41.94 12.13 -18.23
N SER A 158 42.43 11.47 -17.16
CA SER A 158 43.34 11.88 -16.07
C SER A 158 42.73 12.75 -14.95
N HIS A 159 42.73 12.19 -13.74
CA HIS A 159 42.89 12.79 -12.39
C HIS A 159 42.08 14.05 -11.98
N HIS A 160 41.23 13.89 -10.96
CA HIS A 160 41.18 14.88 -9.88
C HIS A 160 40.83 14.24 -8.53
N SER A 161 41.87 14.11 -7.70
CA SER A 161 41.79 14.03 -6.25
C SER A 161 41.38 15.38 -5.68
N SER A 162 40.31 15.43 -4.89
CA SER A 162 40.00 16.56 -4.01
C SER A 162 39.86 16.06 -2.57
N ARG A 163 41.01 16.05 -1.90
CA ARG A 163 41.12 16.25 -0.45
C ARG A 163 40.56 17.63 -0.11
N ARG A 164 39.73 17.73 0.92
CA ARG A 164 39.72 18.88 1.84
C ARG A 164 39.48 18.38 3.27
N SER A 165 40.56 18.45 4.06
CA SER A 165 40.63 18.77 5.48
C SER A 165 39.71 19.96 5.82
N SER A 166 39.16 20.16 7.01
CA SER A 166 39.66 20.03 8.40
C SER A 166 38.43 20.20 9.32
N VAL A 167 38.35 19.58 10.49
CA VAL A 167 38.61 20.17 11.83
C VAL A 167 38.32 18.98 12.78
N GLY A 168 39.25 18.45 13.57
CA GLY A 168 39.88 19.13 14.69
C GLY A 168 39.02 18.97 15.95
N GLN A 169 38.94 17.74 16.49
CA GLN A 169 38.55 17.56 17.89
C GLN A 169 39.18 16.29 18.47
N SER A 170 40.34 16.51 19.08
CA SER A 170 40.91 15.64 20.10
C SER A 170 39.98 15.58 21.31
N SER A 171 39.57 14.40 21.71
CA SER A 171 39.24 14.07 23.09
C SER A 171 39.36 12.55 23.23
N GLY A 172 40.50 12.11 23.71
CA GLY A 172 40.62 10.77 24.29
C GLY A 172 39.74 10.74 25.53
N LEU A 173 38.80 9.80 25.56
CA LEU A 173 38.05 9.41 26.74
C LEU A 173 37.91 7.90 26.69
N ASP A 174 38.93 7.23 27.22
CA ASP A 174 38.84 5.88 27.73
C ASP A 174 37.83 5.88 28.88
N THR A 175 36.55 5.61 28.61
CA THR A 175 35.56 5.21 29.62
C THR A 175 34.46 4.35 28.99
N PRO A 176 34.45 3.01 29.22
CA PRO A 176 33.36 2.15 28.80
C PRO A 176 32.27 2.11 29.88
N VAL A 177 31.47 3.17 30.04
CA VAL A 177 30.33 3.12 31.01
C VAL A 177 29.02 3.73 30.49
N LEU A 178 29.01 4.59 29.48
CA LEU A 178 27.81 5.42 29.22
C LEU A 178 26.94 5.03 28.01
N LEU A 179 26.94 3.76 27.56
CA LEU A 179 26.00 3.28 26.52
C LEU A 179 24.95 2.27 27.02
N GLY A 180 25.03 1.81 28.27
CA GLY A 180 24.04 0.87 28.81
C GLY A 180 22.71 1.52 29.21
N GLY A 181 22.74 2.79 29.65
CA GLY A 181 21.57 3.44 30.24
C GLY A 181 20.52 3.90 29.22
N THR A 182 20.94 4.47 28.10
CA THR A 182 20.01 5.10 27.15
C THR A 182 19.23 4.08 26.31
N ALA A 183 19.89 2.98 25.92
CA ALA A 183 19.22 1.89 25.20
C ALA A 183 18.18 1.16 26.07
N LEU A 184 18.46 0.94 27.35
CA LEU A 184 17.52 0.31 28.29
C LEU A 184 16.27 1.18 28.50
N VAL A 185 16.43 2.50 28.64
CA VAL A 185 15.30 3.44 28.84
C VAL A 185 14.39 3.49 27.62
N ILE A 186 14.95 3.46 26.41
CA ILE A 186 14.16 3.44 25.17
C ILE A 186 13.43 2.10 25.03
N LEU A 187 14.08 0.97 25.33
CA LEU A 187 13.47 -0.36 25.23
C LEU A 187 12.36 -0.56 26.27
N LEU A 188 12.54 -0.06 27.50
CA LEU A 188 11.49 -0.04 28.53
C LEU A 188 10.33 0.90 28.15
N GLY A 189 10.62 2.08 27.60
CA GLY A 189 9.62 3.05 27.19
C GLY A 189 8.74 2.55 26.04
N VAL A 190 9.33 1.87 25.05
CA VAL A 190 8.58 1.22 23.97
C VAL A 190 7.72 0.07 24.50
N GLY A 191 8.20 -0.71 25.48
CA GLY A 191 7.41 -1.76 26.11
C GLY A 191 6.14 -1.25 26.81
N LEU A 192 6.21 -0.07 27.44
CA LEU A 192 5.07 0.54 28.13
C LEU A 192 3.98 1.08 27.20
N LEU A 193 4.29 1.33 25.93
CA LEU A 193 3.31 1.76 24.93
C LEU A 193 2.42 0.60 24.43
N PHE A 194 2.77 -0.65 24.74
CA PHE A 194 2.00 -1.84 24.36
C PHE A 194 1.15 -2.42 25.52
N LEU A 195 1.16 -1.82 26.71
CA LEU A 195 0.35 -2.32 27.84
C LEU A 195 -1.02 -1.63 27.86
N GLU A 196 -2.05 -2.35 27.42
CA GLU A 196 -3.45 -1.97 27.58
C GLU A 196 -3.80 -1.87 29.08
N GLY A 197 -3.92 -0.64 29.59
CA GLY A 197 -4.46 -0.35 30.93
C GLY A 197 -3.75 0.80 31.65
N ILE A 198 -4.45 1.92 31.85
CA ILE A 198 -3.96 3.13 32.54
C ILE A 198 -3.38 2.82 33.94
N ALA A 199 -3.91 1.80 34.63
CA ALA A 199 -3.42 1.39 35.96
C ALA A 199 -2.01 0.78 35.93
N MET A 200 -1.65 0.04 34.87
CA MET A 200 -0.31 -0.55 34.75
C MET A 200 0.77 0.50 34.45
N PHE A 201 0.40 1.56 33.72
CA PHE A 201 1.31 2.65 33.39
C PHE A 201 1.78 3.42 34.65
N VAL A 202 0.87 3.70 35.58
CA VAL A 202 1.20 4.37 36.86
C VAL A 202 2.12 3.50 37.72
N GLY A 203 1.86 2.19 37.79
CA GLY A 203 2.71 1.25 38.53
C GLY A 203 4.13 1.19 37.97
N ALA A 204 4.29 1.14 36.65
CA ALA A 204 5.60 1.09 36.02
C ALA A 204 6.43 2.37 36.23
N LEU A 205 5.81 3.55 36.16
CA LEU A 205 6.48 4.81 36.45
C LEU A 205 6.95 4.90 37.91
N ALA A 206 6.14 4.40 38.86
CA ALA A 206 6.52 4.36 40.27
C ALA A 206 7.75 3.47 40.51
N VAL A 207 7.83 2.31 39.86
CA VAL A 207 8.98 1.40 39.95
C VAL A 207 10.24 2.05 39.34
N LEU A 208 10.11 2.69 38.18
CA LEU A 208 11.23 3.37 37.53
C LEU A 208 11.76 4.52 38.40
N GLY A 209 10.87 5.34 38.96
CA GLY A 209 11.23 6.41 39.88
C GLY A 209 11.95 5.88 41.13
N GLY A 210 11.45 4.77 41.70
CA GLY A 210 12.10 4.12 42.84
C GLY A 210 13.52 3.65 42.54
N LEU A 211 13.76 3.10 41.34
CA LEU A 211 15.08 2.62 40.92
C LEU A 211 16.07 3.77 40.71
N VAL A 212 15.61 4.90 40.16
CA VAL A 212 16.42 6.12 40.03
C VAL A 212 16.80 6.68 41.39
N VAL A 213 15.86 6.76 42.34
CA VAL A 213 16.12 7.24 43.70
C VAL A 213 17.07 6.28 44.44
N ALA A 214 16.88 4.97 44.33
CA ALA A 214 17.77 3.98 44.92
C ALA A 214 19.19 4.06 44.34
N GLY A 215 19.31 4.27 43.02
CA GLY A 215 20.59 4.51 42.36
C GLY A 215 21.27 5.79 42.84
N TYR A 216 20.50 6.87 43.04
CA TYR A 216 21.01 8.13 43.58
C TYR A 216 21.53 7.98 45.02
N LEU A 217 20.81 7.26 45.89
CA LEU A 217 21.22 6.98 47.27
C LEU A 217 22.42 6.03 47.38
N LEU A 218 22.73 5.27 46.34
CA LEU A 218 23.94 4.43 46.30
C LEU A 218 25.18 5.22 45.86
N LEU A 219 24.98 6.38 45.23
CA LEU A 219 26.04 7.23 44.69
C LEU A 219 26.39 8.41 45.62
N TYR A 220 25.65 8.62 46.71
CA TYR A 220 25.81 9.70 47.69
C TYR A 220 25.68 9.17 49.11
#